data_AF-A0A4Q4MCF7-F1
#
_entry.id   AF-A0A4Q4MCF7-F1
#
_cell.length_a   1.000
_cell.length_b   1.000
_cell.length_c   1.000
_cell.angle_alpha   90.00
_cell.angle_beta   90.00
_cell.angle_gamma   90.00
#
_symmetry.space_group_name_H-M   'P 1'
#
loop_
_entity.id
_entity.type
_entity.pdbx_description
1 polymer ?
#
loop_
_entity_poly.entity_id
_entity_poly.type
_entity_poly.pdbx_seq_one_letter_code
_entity_poly.pdbx_strand_id
1 'polypeptide(L)'
;MAMRKNRVKPTAYPFLPFHIIRCAQLLSSLVVASIMFYFLRELSHDGYRLPWTFILLMSVSLFTLAALTCTIFLHIRHGLSASLNLTLNAVLALLWAVSFALLAWWCSGTLAHVCDAQNWESEAGISVCRMYKALFSFALLGFVATALASGLDIRVMRSARRRGVFQQLDVLDGGNGKRDGEVGEEDVNPNPVAARAQRARGGDGYALPEEQFEYNDIGYQGAAGQVGRSRI
;
A
#
# COMPACT_ATOMS: atom_id res chain seq x y z
N MET A 1 20.01 -9.01 28.57
CA MET A 1 19.68 -9.14 27.13
C MET A 1 19.04 -7.85 26.65
N ALA A 2 19.73 -7.07 25.80
CA ALA A 2 19.16 -5.87 25.21
C ALA A 2 18.08 -6.26 24.20
N MET A 3 16.84 -5.80 24.38
CA MET A 3 15.80 -5.94 23.35
C MET A 3 16.28 -5.21 22.10
N ARG A 4 16.64 -5.95 21.04
CA ARG A 4 16.78 -5.39 19.70
C ARG A 4 15.40 -4.88 19.28
N LYS A 5 15.17 -3.58 19.43
CA LYS A 5 14.00 -2.90 18.89
C LYS A 5 14.12 -2.96 17.36
N ASN A 6 13.43 -3.92 16.75
CA ASN A 6 13.33 -3.99 15.29
C ASN A 6 12.82 -2.64 14.80
N ARG A 7 13.67 -1.91 14.08
CA ARG A 7 13.38 -0.58 13.55
C ARG A 7 12.50 -0.75 12.32
N VAL A 8 11.28 -1.23 12.52
CA VAL A 8 10.27 -1.31 11.46
C VAL A 8 9.85 0.11 11.15
N LYS A 9 9.93 0.51 9.87
CA LYS A 9 9.48 1.84 9.45
C LYS A 9 8.01 2.01 9.84
N PRO A 10 7.61 3.11 10.50
CA PRO A 10 6.22 3.39 10.82
C PRO A 10 5.36 3.29 9.55
N THR A 11 4.27 2.55 9.63
CA THR A 11 3.34 2.36 8.52
C THR A 11 2.75 3.72 8.15
N ALA A 12 3.00 4.21 6.94
CA ALA A 12 2.52 5.52 6.48
C ALA A 12 1.01 5.54 6.16
N TYR A 13 0.29 4.47 6.50
CA TYR A 13 -1.12 4.28 6.19
C TYR A 13 -2.00 4.74 7.36
N PRO A 14 -3.07 5.51 7.09
CA PRO A 14 -4.06 5.80 8.11
C PRO A 14 -4.77 4.50 8.53
N PHE A 15 -4.77 4.21 9.84
CA PHE A 15 -5.18 2.92 10.42
C PHE A 15 -6.60 2.51 10.01
N LEU A 16 -7.58 3.40 10.22
CA LEU A 16 -8.99 3.10 10.00
C LEU A 16 -9.34 2.77 8.53
N PRO A 17 -9.07 3.65 7.54
CA PRO A 17 -9.44 3.38 6.15
C PRO A 17 -8.71 2.16 5.57
N PHE A 18 -7.46 1.91 5.99
CA PHE A 18 -6.70 0.77 5.52
C PHE A 18 -7.35 -0.57 5.91
N HIS A 19 -7.78 -0.71 7.17
CA HIS A 19 -8.43 -1.94 7.63
C HIS A 19 -9.85 -2.09 7.09
N ILE A 20 -10.64 -1.01 7.04
CA ILE A 20 -12.01 -1.05 6.50
C ILE A 20 -11.99 -1.51 5.04
N ILE A 21 -11.12 -0.92 4.21
CA ILE A 21 -11.01 -1.29 2.79
C ILE A 21 -10.61 -2.76 2.64
N ARG A 22 -9.63 -3.24 3.41
CA ARG A 22 -9.20 -4.65 3.37
C ARG A 22 -10.30 -5.61 3.84
N CYS A 23 -11.07 -5.25 4.86
CA CYS A 23 -12.22 -6.04 5.31
C CYS A 23 -13.29 -6.11 4.22
N ALA A 24 -13.59 -5.00 3.56
CA ALA A 24 -14.53 -4.97 2.45
C ALA A 24 -14.05 -5.84 1.27
N GLN A 25 -12.76 -5.75 0.91
CA GLN A 25 -12.14 -6.63 -0.09
C GLN A 25 -12.29 -8.11 0.31
N LEU A 26 -11.91 -8.48 1.53
CA LEU A 26 -12.00 -9.86 2.00
C LEU A 26 -13.42 -10.40 1.98
N LEU A 27 -14.39 -9.64 2.50
CA LEU A 27 -15.79 -10.03 2.52
C LEU A 27 -16.33 -10.19 1.09
N SER A 28 -16.07 -9.22 0.22
CA SER A 28 -16.52 -9.27 -1.17
C SER A 28 -15.94 -10.48 -1.92
N SER A 29 -14.63 -10.73 -1.81
CA SER A 29 -13.97 -11.86 -2.47
C SER A 29 -14.45 -13.20 -1.93
N LEU A 30 -14.72 -13.31 -0.62
CA LEU A 30 -15.26 -14.53 -0.03
C LEU A 30 -16.65 -14.85 -0.58
N VAL A 31 -17.56 -13.88 -0.56
CA VAL A 31 -18.94 -14.09 -1.05
C VAL A 31 -18.96 -14.40 -2.55
N VAL A 32 -18.20 -13.65 -3.36
CA VAL A 32 -18.10 -13.90 -4.80
C VAL A 32 -17.52 -15.28 -5.08
N ALA A 33 -16.44 -15.68 -4.39
CA ALA A 33 -15.86 -17.02 -4.53
C ALA A 33 -16.86 -18.13 -4.15
N SER A 34 -17.61 -17.96 -3.06
CA SER A 34 -18.62 -18.94 -2.63
C SER A 34 -19.75 -19.11 -3.65
N ILE A 35 -20.31 -18.00 -4.17
CA ILE A 35 -21.38 -18.06 -5.17
C ILE A 35 -20.87 -18.63 -6.50
N MET A 36 -19.69 -18.21 -6.96
CA MET A 36 -19.09 -18.74 -8.19
C MET A 36 -18.75 -20.23 -8.07
N PHE A 37 -18.21 -20.67 -6.93
CA PHE A 37 -17.96 -22.07 -6.67
C PHE A 37 -19.24 -22.91 -6.76
N TYR A 38 -20.33 -22.43 -6.15
CA TYR A 38 -21.63 -23.08 -6.24
C TYR A 38 -22.09 -23.23 -7.70
N PHE A 39 -22.08 -22.15 -8.49
CA PHE A 39 -22.50 -22.20 -9.90
C PHE A 39 -21.61 -23.09 -10.76
N LEU A 40 -20.28 -23.03 -10.59
CA LEU A 40 -19.35 -23.87 -11.34
C LEU A 40 -19.54 -25.35 -11.00
N ARG A 41 -19.80 -25.67 -9.73
CA ARG A 41 -20.07 -27.04 -9.29
C ARG A 41 -21.36 -27.57 -9.90
N GLU A 42 -22.43 -26.78 -9.90
CA GLU A 42 -23.72 -27.19 -10.46
C GLU A 42 -23.62 -27.41 -11.98
N LEU A 43 -23.01 -26.45 -12.70
CA LEU A 43 -22.79 -26.57 -14.15
C LEU A 43 -21.91 -27.77 -14.51
N SER A 44 -20.90 -28.06 -13.67
CA SER A 44 -20.03 -29.22 -13.87
C SER A 44 -20.74 -30.54 -13.57
N HIS A 45 -21.62 -30.57 -12.57
CA HIS A 45 -22.41 -31.76 -12.25
C HIS A 45 -23.35 -32.12 -13.41
N ASP A 46 -23.93 -31.11 -14.04
CA ASP A 46 -24.86 -31.28 -15.15
C ASP A 46 -24.18 -31.41 -16.53
N GLY A 47 -22.84 -31.45 -16.57
CA GLY A 47 -22.05 -31.67 -17.79
C GLY A 47 -22.03 -30.49 -18.78
N TYR A 48 -22.43 -29.29 -18.34
CA TYR A 48 -22.39 -28.09 -19.18
C TYR A 48 -20.98 -27.52 -19.32
N ARG A 49 -20.73 -26.83 -20.44
CA ARG A 49 -19.47 -26.08 -20.63
C ARG A 49 -19.45 -24.86 -19.71
N LEU A 50 -18.36 -24.72 -18.95
CA LEU A 50 -18.17 -23.62 -18.00
C LEU A 50 -17.93 -22.29 -18.75
N PRO A 51 -18.73 -21.24 -18.50
CA PRO A 51 -18.47 -19.92 -19.07
C PRO A 51 -17.12 -19.36 -18.61
N TRP A 52 -16.32 -18.83 -19.54
CA TRP A 52 -14.99 -18.29 -19.20
C TRP A 52 -15.09 -17.12 -18.20
N THR A 53 -16.19 -16.36 -18.23
CA THR A 53 -16.44 -15.23 -17.34
C THR A 53 -16.50 -15.67 -15.88
N PHE A 54 -17.12 -16.82 -15.60
CA PHE A 54 -17.26 -17.34 -14.24
C PHE A 54 -15.92 -17.83 -13.71
N ILE A 55 -15.13 -18.49 -14.57
CA ILE A 55 -13.75 -18.91 -14.24
C ILE A 55 -12.88 -17.69 -13.93
N LEU A 56 -13.02 -16.63 -14.72
CA LEU A 56 -12.30 -15.37 -14.50
C LEU A 56 -12.68 -14.75 -13.15
N LEU A 57 -13.97 -14.57 -12.84
CA LEU A 57 -14.41 -14.02 -11.56
C LEU A 57 -13.94 -14.87 -10.36
N MET A 58 -14.00 -16.19 -10.49
CA MET A 58 -13.50 -17.12 -9.47
C MET A 58 -11.99 -16.95 -9.27
N SER A 59 -11.22 -16.90 -10.35
CA SER A 59 -9.76 -16.72 -10.32
C SER A 59 -9.38 -15.40 -9.67
N VAL A 60 -10.06 -14.30 -10.02
CA VAL A 60 -9.81 -12.97 -9.43
C VAL A 60 -10.16 -12.95 -7.94
N SER A 61 -11.25 -13.60 -7.53
CA SER A 61 -11.63 -13.69 -6.12
C SER A 61 -10.62 -14.50 -5.30
N LEU A 62 -10.18 -15.65 -5.81
CA LEU A 62 -9.14 -16.48 -5.17
C LEU A 62 -7.79 -15.77 -5.13
N PHE A 63 -7.40 -15.10 -6.21
CA PHE A 63 -6.18 -14.30 -6.26
C PHE A 63 -6.22 -13.14 -5.25
N THR A 64 -7.39 -12.51 -5.06
CA THR A 64 -7.57 -11.47 -4.03
C THR A 64 -7.38 -12.05 -2.62
N LEU A 65 -7.97 -13.22 -2.33
CA LEU A 65 -7.78 -13.90 -1.03
C LEU A 65 -6.31 -14.29 -0.79
N ALA A 66 -5.64 -14.82 -1.81
CA ALA A 66 -4.21 -15.16 -1.76
C ALA A 66 -3.32 -13.92 -1.57
N ALA A 67 -3.62 -12.81 -2.26
CA ALA A 67 -2.88 -11.57 -2.12
C ALA A 67 -3.09 -10.95 -0.73
N LEU A 68 -4.31 -10.95 -0.20
CA LEU A 68 -4.60 -10.44 1.14
C LEU A 68 -3.89 -11.29 2.21
N THR A 69 -3.97 -12.62 2.13
CA THR A 69 -3.28 -13.51 3.08
C THR A 69 -1.75 -13.37 3.01
N CYS A 70 -1.18 -13.31 1.80
CA CYS A 70 0.25 -13.10 1.60
C CYS A 70 0.70 -11.74 2.15
N THR A 71 -0.03 -10.65 1.87
CA THR A 71 0.32 -9.32 2.39
C THR A 71 0.20 -9.24 3.92
N ILE A 72 -0.79 -9.89 4.53
CA ILE A 72 -0.90 -10.00 6.00
C ILE A 72 0.32 -10.73 6.56
N PHE A 73 0.68 -11.87 5.99
CA PHE A 73 1.83 -12.65 6.45
C PHE A 73 3.15 -11.87 6.32
N LEU A 74 3.38 -11.23 5.17
CA LEU A 74 4.56 -10.39 4.94
C LEU A 74 4.60 -9.18 5.88
N HIS A 75 3.45 -8.58 6.15
CA HIS A 75 3.35 -7.47 7.09
C HIS A 75 3.77 -7.87 8.50
N ILE A 76 3.40 -9.06 8.97
CA ILE A 76 3.78 -9.60 10.29
C ILE A 76 5.28 -9.95 10.34
N ARG A 77 5.84 -10.53 9.26
CA ARG A 77 7.21 -11.08 9.26
C ARG A 77 8.32 -10.07 8.96
N HIS A 78 8.15 -9.23 7.95
CA HIS A 78 9.26 -8.49 7.33
C HIS A 78 9.02 -6.99 7.18
N GLY A 79 7.83 -6.51 7.50
CA GLY A 79 7.40 -5.15 7.16
C GLY A 79 7.08 -5.07 5.66
N LEU A 80 5.89 -4.59 5.33
CA LEU A 80 5.39 -4.63 3.96
C LEU A 80 6.10 -3.58 3.08
N SER A 81 6.65 -3.99 1.94
CA SER A 81 7.19 -3.03 0.97
C SER A 81 6.05 -2.30 0.26
N ALA A 82 6.04 -0.97 0.34
CA ALA A 82 4.99 -0.12 -0.23
C ALA A 82 4.81 -0.36 -1.74
N SER A 83 5.91 -0.60 -2.47
CA SER A 83 5.89 -0.89 -3.90
C SER A 83 5.19 -2.22 -4.20
N LEU A 84 5.42 -3.27 -3.41
CA LEU A 84 4.77 -4.56 -3.63
C LEU A 84 3.26 -4.48 -3.37
N ASN A 85 2.86 -3.78 -2.31
CA ASN A 85 1.44 -3.59 -2.00
C ASN A 85 0.73 -2.79 -3.11
N LEU A 86 1.34 -1.70 -3.60
CA LEU A 86 0.79 -0.94 -4.72
C LEU A 86 0.68 -1.82 -5.97
N THR A 87 1.72 -2.56 -6.34
CA THR A 87 1.69 -3.38 -7.56
C THR A 87 0.60 -4.44 -7.48
N LEU A 88 0.47 -5.14 -6.34
CA LEU A 88 -0.58 -6.14 -6.16
C LEU A 88 -1.99 -5.52 -6.23
N ASN A 89 -2.23 -4.41 -5.54
CA ASN A 89 -3.52 -3.73 -5.58
C ASN A 89 -3.83 -3.15 -6.97
N ALA A 90 -2.84 -2.65 -7.70
CA ALA A 90 -3.02 -2.15 -9.06
C ALA A 90 -3.42 -3.28 -10.03
N VAL A 91 -2.75 -4.43 -9.96
CA VAL A 91 -3.12 -5.62 -10.76
C VAL A 91 -4.52 -6.09 -10.38
N LEU A 92 -4.83 -6.17 -9.08
CA LEU A 92 -6.17 -6.53 -8.61
C LEU A 92 -7.23 -5.55 -9.09
N ALA A 93 -6.97 -4.25 -9.11
CA ALA A 93 -7.91 -3.23 -9.56
C ALA A 93 -8.25 -3.41 -11.06
N LEU A 94 -7.25 -3.70 -11.90
CA LEU A 94 -7.46 -4.00 -13.31
C LEU A 94 -8.28 -5.28 -13.50
N LEU A 95 -7.93 -6.35 -12.78
CA LEU A 95 -8.64 -7.62 -12.84
C LEU A 95 -10.10 -7.46 -12.39
N TRP A 96 -10.34 -6.77 -11.29
CA TRP A 96 -11.70 -6.47 -10.82
C TRP A 96 -12.48 -5.60 -11.80
N ALA A 97 -11.85 -4.61 -12.43
CA ALA A 97 -12.51 -3.78 -13.44
C ALA A 97 -12.99 -4.60 -14.63
N VAL A 98 -12.11 -5.45 -15.19
CA VAL A 98 -12.45 -6.32 -16.32
C VAL A 98 -13.53 -7.34 -15.92
N SER A 99 -13.36 -7.96 -14.75
CA SER A 99 -14.33 -8.93 -14.20
C SER A 99 -15.72 -8.31 -14.05
N PHE A 100 -15.78 -7.14 -13.42
CA PHE A 100 -17.03 -6.45 -13.14
C PHE A 100 -17.70 -5.95 -14.42
N ALA A 101 -16.94 -5.41 -15.38
CA ALA A 101 -17.48 -4.97 -16.66
C ALA A 101 -18.10 -6.15 -17.44
N LEU A 102 -17.41 -7.30 -17.50
CA LEU A 102 -17.92 -8.51 -18.14
C LEU A 102 -19.16 -9.05 -17.41
N LEU A 103 -19.15 -9.06 -16.08
CA LEU A 103 -20.30 -9.48 -15.28
C LEU A 103 -21.51 -8.56 -15.52
N ALA A 104 -21.29 -7.24 -15.51
CA ALA A 104 -22.35 -6.26 -15.71
C ALA A 104 -22.99 -6.38 -17.10
N TRP A 105 -22.17 -6.62 -18.13
CA TRP A 105 -22.66 -6.87 -19.48
C TRP A 105 -23.49 -8.15 -19.54
N TRP A 106 -22.96 -9.25 -18.99
CA TRP A 106 -23.59 -10.57 -19.05
C TRP A 106 -24.88 -10.65 -18.21
N CYS A 107 -24.91 -10.05 -17.03
CA CYS A 107 -26.06 -10.07 -16.13
C CYS A 107 -27.09 -8.94 -16.39
N SER A 108 -26.87 -8.07 -17.39
CA SER A 108 -27.70 -6.88 -17.63
C SER A 108 -29.20 -7.20 -17.77
N GLY A 109 -29.55 -8.25 -18.52
CA GLY A 109 -30.93 -8.72 -18.64
C GLY A 109 -31.49 -9.27 -17.33
N THR A 110 -30.73 -10.12 -16.65
CA THR A 110 -31.12 -10.75 -15.37
C THR A 110 -31.36 -9.71 -14.25
N LEU A 111 -30.60 -8.61 -14.23
CA LEU A 111 -30.78 -7.55 -13.24
C LEU A 111 -31.98 -6.64 -13.51
N ALA A 112 -32.44 -6.54 -14.76
CA ALA A 112 -33.53 -5.65 -15.14
C ALA A 112 -34.89 -6.11 -14.59
N HIS A 113 -35.03 -7.40 -14.27
CA HIS A 113 -36.29 -7.99 -13.82
C HIS A 113 -36.34 -8.23 -12.31
N VAL A 114 -37.56 -8.25 -11.75
CA VAL A 114 -37.80 -8.61 -10.35
C VAL A 114 -37.66 -10.13 -10.18
N CYS A 115 -37.17 -10.57 -9.02
CA CYS A 115 -37.03 -12.00 -8.73
C CYS A 115 -38.36 -12.53 -8.16
N ASP A 116 -39.36 -12.71 -9.02
CA ASP A 116 -40.68 -13.24 -8.67
C ASP A 116 -41.06 -14.47 -9.52
N ALA A 117 -42.16 -15.13 -9.14
CA ALA A 117 -42.65 -16.31 -9.83
C ALA A 117 -43.20 -15.99 -11.24
N GLN A 118 -43.59 -14.74 -11.51
CA GLN A 118 -44.10 -14.33 -12.81
C GLN A 118 -42.99 -14.28 -13.87
N ASN A 119 -41.77 -13.90 -13.48
CA ASN A 119 -40.64 -13.78 -14.39
C ASN A 119 -39.72 -15.01 -14.39
N TRP A 120 -39.74 -15.85 -13.34
CA TRP A 120 -38.81 -16.99 -13.18
C TRP A 120 -39.49 -18.37 -13.10
N GLU A 121 -40.82 -18.41 -13.10
CA GLU A 121 -41.71 -19.60 -13.19
C GLU A 121 -41.50 -20.72 -12.15
N SER A 122 -40.44 -20.65 -11.34
CA SER A 122 -39.99 -21.69 -10.42
C SER A 122 -39.27 -21.08 -9.22
N GLU A 123 -39.38 -21.73 -8.05
CA GLU A 123 -38.65 -21.31 -6.84
C GLU A 123 -37.13 -21.38 -7.02
N ALA A 124 -36.66 -22.39 -7.77
CA ALA A 124 -35.27 -22.53 -8.16
C ALA A 124 -34.79 -21.31 -8.96
N GLY A 125 -35.54 -20.86 -9.97
CA GLY A 125 -35.22 -19.66 -10.75
C GLY A 125 -35.16 -18.40 -9.89
N ILE A 126 -36.08 -18.24 -8.93
CA ILE A 126 -36.07 -17.11 -8.00
C ILE A 126 -34.79 -17.11 -7.14
N SER A 127 -34.36 -18.28 -6.65
CA SER A 127 -33.12 -18.40 -5.87
C SER A 127 -31.88 -18.00 -6.68
N VAL A 128 -31.81 -18.43 -7.94
CA VAL A 128 -30.73 -18.10 -8.87
C VAL A 128 -30.69 -16.59 -9.17
N CYS A 129 -31.86 -15.97 -9.39
CA CYS A 129 -31.98 -14.52 -9.56
C CYS A 129 -31.42 -13.75 -8.36
N ARG A 130 -31.75 -14.16 -7.13
CA ARG A 130 -31.23 -13.55 -5.90
C ARG A 130 -29.72 -13.71 -5.78
N MET A 131 -29.18 -14.88 -6.12
CA MET A 131 -27.72 -15.12 -6.14
C MET A 131 -27.02 -14.22 -7.16
N TYR A 132 -27.57 -14.00 -8.35
CA TYR A 132 -27.00 -13.06 -9.32
C TYR A 132 -26.99 -11.62 -8.83
N LYS A 133 -28.06 -11.15 -8.18
CA LYS A 133 -28.10 -9.80 -7.59
C LYS A 133 -27.11 -9.64 -6.43
N ALA A 134 -26.97 -10.66 -5.59
CA ALA A 134 -25.96 -10.68 -4.54
C ALA A 134 -24.55 -10.66 -5.15
N LEU A 135 -24.27 -11.54 -6.11
CA LEU A 135 -23.00 -11.60 -6.84
C LEU A 135 -22.63 -10.24 -7.45
N PHE A 136 -23.57 -9.58 -8.12
CA PHE A 136 -23.36 -8.26 -8.71
C PHE A 136 -23.01 -7.20 -7.66
N SER A 137 -23.77 -7.17 -6.55
CA SER A 137 -23.57 -6.19 -5.48
C SER A 137 -22.22 -6.37 -4.79
N PHE A 138 -21.85 -7.61 -4.46
CA PHE A 138 -20.55 -7.91 -3.85
C PHE A 138 -19.39 -7.76 -4.84
N ALA A 139 -19.61 -8.03 -6.14
CA ALA A 139 -18.59 -7.76 -7.15
C ALA A 139 -18.34 -6.25 -7.32
N LEU A 140 -19.39 -5.42 -7.30
CA LEU A 140 -19.27 -3.97 -7.29
C LEU A 140 -18.53 -3.50 -6.04
N LEU A 141 -18.87 -4.03 -4.87
CA LEU A 141 -18.18 -3.73 -3.62
C LEU A 141 -16.68 -4.08 -3.71
N GLY A 142 -16.35 -5.26 -4.24
CA GLY A 142 -14.96 -5.69 -4.44
C GLY A 142 -14.19 -4.80 -5.40
N PHE A 143 -14.81 -4.39 -6.50
CA PHE A 143 -14.24 -3.42 -7.44
C PHE A 143 -13.98 -2.06 -6.78
N VAL A 144 -14.99 -1.48 -6.13
CA VAL A 144 -14.87 -0.16 -5.47
C VAL A 144 -13.83 -0.20 -4.35
N ALA A 145 -13.86 -1.24 -3.49
CA ALA A 145 -12.90 -1.39 -2.42
C ALA A 145 -11.46 -1.50 -2.95
N THR A 146 -11.26 -2.25 -4.04
CA THR A 146 -9.93 -2.39 -4.65
C THR A 146 -9.48 -1.12 -5.36
N ALA A 147 -10.38 -0.38 -6.00
CA ALA A 147 -10.08 0.93 -6.58
C ALA A 147 -9.67 1.94 -5.48
N LEU A 148 -10.38 1.95 -4.35
CA LEU A 148 -10.04 2.78 -3.19
C LEU A 148 -8.71 2.37 -2.56
N ALA A 149 -8.42 1.07 -2.46
CA ALA A 149 -7.13 0.56 -1.97
C ALA A 149 -5.97 1.07 -2.84
N SER A 150 -6.07 0.91 -4.16
CA SER A 150 -5.05 1.41 -5.10
C SER A 150 -4.92 2.93 -5.05
N GLY A 151 -6.03 3.66 -4.92
CA GLY A 151 -6.01 5.11 -4.74
C GLY A 151 -5.29 5.55 -3.47
N LEU A 152 -5.52 4.84 -2.36
CA LEU A 152 -4.82 5.09 -1.09
C LEU A 152 -3.32 4.81 -1.23
N ASP A 153 -2.94 3.70 -1.86
CA ASP A 153 -1.53 3.35 -2.12
C ASP A 153 -0.82 4.41 -2.97
N ILE A 154 -1.48 4.91 -4.04
CA ILE A 154 -0.96 5.99 -4.88
C ILE A 154 -0.75 7.27 -4.07
N ARG A 155 -1.72 7.64 -3.21
CA ARG A 155 -1.60 8.82 -2.35
C ARG A 155 -0.42 8.68 -1.38
N VAL A 156 -0.30 7.53 -0.71
CA VAL A 156 0.80 7.25 0.22
C VAL A 156 2.16 7.30 -0.50
N MET A 157 2.27 6.72 -1.69
CA MET A 157 3.50 6.77 -2.48
C MET A 157 3.85 8.17 -2.96
N ARG A 158 2.86 8.98 -3.38
CA ARG A 158 3.08 10.38 -3.74
C ARG A 158 3.56 11.20 -2.54
N SER A 159 2.94 11.00 -1.37
CA SER A 159 3.36 11.66 -0.12
C SER A 159 4.74 11.21 0.35
N ALA A 160 5.08 9.93 0.16
CA ALA A 160 6.43 9.41 0.44
C ALA A 160 7.47 10.01 -0.51
N ARG A 161 7.17 10.11 -1.81
CA ARG A 161 8.06 10.73 -2.80
C ARG A 161 8.27 12.23 -2.54
N ARG A 162 7.23 12.96 -2.14
CA ARG A 162 7.35 14.39 -1.77
C ARG A 162 8.23 14.60 -0.53
N ARG A 163 8.10 13.76 0.50
CA ARG A 163 8.93 13.82 1.71
C ARG A 163 10.35 13.26 1.54
N GLY A 164 10.56 12.45 0.50
CA GLY A 164 11.88 11.92 0.13
C GLY A 164 12.69 12.84 -0.79
N VAL A 165 12.08 13.90 -1.33
CA VAL A 165 12.83 15.04 -1.84
C VAL A 165 13.37 15.73 -0.61
N PHE A 166 14.67 15.63 -0.39
CA PHE A 166 15.37 16.53 0.54
C PHE A 166 15.01 17.94 0.09
N GLN A 167 14.13 18.62 0.84
CA GLN A 167 14.21 20.06 0.93
C GLN A 167 15.62 20.29 1.46
N GLN A 168 16.51 20.73 0.57
CA GLN A 168 17.72 21.40 0.99
C GLN A 168 17.21 22.41 2.02
N LEU A 169 17.47 22.18 3.31
CA LEU A 169 17.22 23.19 4.33
C LEU A 169 17.83 24.46 3.73
N ASP A 170 17.05 25.52 3.59
CA ASP A 170 17.54 26.84 3.23
C ASP A 170 18.57 27.23 4.29
N VAL A 171 19.81 26.77 4.10
CA VAL A 171 21.01 27.21 4.81
C VAL A 171 21.56 28.47 4.12
N LEU A 172 20.76 29.07 3.22
CA LEU A 172 21.00 30.35 2.58
C LEU A 172 19.78 31.27 2.75
N ASP A 173 19.27 31.41 3.97
CA ASP A 173 18.62 32.67 4.35
C ASP A 173 19.09 33.11 5.74
N GLY A 174 20.40 33.30 5.83
CA GLY A 174 20.99 34.13 6.86
C GLY A 174 20.70 35.59 6.53
N GLY A 175 19.52 36.07 6.89
CA GLY A 175 19.30 37.50 7.08
C GLY A 175 18.03 38.08 6.46
N ASN A 176 17.06 38.27 7.35
CA ASN A 176 16.11 39.40 7.35
C ASN A 176 14.79 39.19 6.60
N GLY A 177 13.77 38.74 7.35
CA GLY A 177 12.41 38.63 6.82
C GLY A 177 11.36 38.38 7.89
N LYS A 178 11.14 39.37 8.76
CA LYS A 178 9.98 39.45 9.65
C LYS A 178 8.68 39.19 8.88
N ARG A 179 8.01 38.05 9.09
CA ARG A 179 6.60 37.85 8.74
C ARG A 179 5.88 36.98 9.78
N ASP A 180 4.73 37.51 10.14
CA ASP A 180 3.88 37.13 11.25
C ASP A 180 3.15 35.78 11.02
N GLY A 181 3.00 35.04 12.12
CA GLY A 181 1.91 34.13 12.49
C GLY A 181 1.30 33.17 11.46
N GLU A 182 1.50 31.86 11.68
CA GLU A 182 0.38 30.93 11.84
C GLU A 182 0.84 29.65 12.57
N VAL A 183 -0.01 29.15 13.47
CA VAL A 183 0.25 28.07 14.43
C VAL A 183 0.33 26.73 13.70
N GLY A 184 1.55 26.20 13.56
CA GLY A 184 1.79 24.81 13.16
C GLY A 184 2.07 23.97 14.39
N GLU A 185 1.26 22.93 14.63
CA GLU A 185 1.41 21.92 15.68
C GLU A 185 2.87 21.58 15.96
N GLU A 186 3.30 21.80 17.21
CA GLU A 186 4.56 21.28 17.72
C GLU A 186 4.56 19.76 17.54
N ASP A 187 5.34 19.27 16.58
CA ASP A 187 5.80 17.89 16.55
C ASP A 187 6.60 17.66 17.83
N VAL A 188 5.91 17.27 18.91
CA VAL A 188 6.49 16.92 20.19
C VAL A 188 7.41 15.73 19.95
N ASN A 189 8.70 16.02 19.79
CA ASN A 189 9.73 15.02 19.66
C ASN A 189 9.69 14.11 20.91
N PRO A 190 9.29 12.84 20.81
CA PRO A 190 9.09 11.97 21.97
C PRO A 190 10.41 11.48 22.57
N ASN A 191 11.55 11.99 22.10
CA ASN A 191 12.85 11.69 22.67
C ASN A 191 13.10 12.56 23.93
N PRO A 192 13.07 11.99 25.15
CA PRO A 192 13.30 12.74 26.38
C PRO A 192 14.72 13.35 26.44
N VAL A 193 15.66 12.85 25.64
CA VAL A 193 17.02 13.39 25.52
C VAL A 193 17.04 14.65 24.65
N ALA A 194 16.21 14.72 23.61
CA ALA A 194 16.12 15.90 22.73
C ALA A 194 15.44 17.08 23.45
N ALA A 195 14.39 16.82 24.23
CA ALA A 195 13.72 17.82 25.05
C ALA A 195 14.65 18.39 26.14
N ARG A 196 15.51 17.55 26.72
CA ARG A 196 16.51 17.99 27.71
C ARG A 196 17.65 18.80 27.09
N ALA A 197 18.05 18.46 25.86
CA ALA A 197 19.05 19.21 25.11
C ALA A 197 18.54 20.58 24.64
N GLN A 198 17.25 20.70 24.30
CA GLN A 198 16.63 21.98 23.95
C GLN A 198 16.50 22.92 25.15
N ARG A 199 16.10 22.43 26.33
CA ARG A 199 16.04 23.26 27.56
C ARG A 199 17.41 23.73 28.05
N ALA A 200 18.48 23.01 27.73
CA ALA A 200 19.85 23.40 28.10
C ALA A 200 20.48 24.40 27.10
N ARG A 201 19.84 24.70 25.97
CA ARG A 201 20.37 25.50 24.87
C ARG A 201 19.94 26.98 24.92
N GLY A 202 19.87 27.53 26.12
CA GLY A 202 19.83 28.98 26.35
C GLY A 202 21.18 29.42 26.90
N GLY A 203 22.22 29.47 26.07
CA GLY A 203 23.56 29.88 26.49
C GLY A 203 24.62 29.53 25.45
N ASP A 204 25.17 30.59 24.86
CA ASP A 204 26.42 30.74 24.09
C ASP A 204 26.76 29.70 23.00
N GLY A 205 26.98 30.24 21.80
CA GLY A 205 27.33 29.50 20.60
C GLY A 205 28.60 28.67 20.76
N TYR A 206 28.66 27.55 20.03
CA TYR A 206 29.87 26.76 19.88
C TYR A 206 30.94 27.60 19.17
N ALA A 207 31.97 28.05 19.90
CA ALA A 207 33.23 28.47 19.30
C ALA A 207 34.00 27.20 18.89
N LEU A 208 34.21 27.02 17.59
CA LEU A 208 35.10 25.97 17.07
C LEU A 208 36.55 26.40 17.28
N PRO A 209 37.41 25.58 17.92
CA PRO A 209 38.84 25.86 18.01
C PRO A 209 39.49 25.85 16.62
N GLU A 210 40.18 26.93 16.27
CA GLU A 210 40.83 27.14 14.97
C GLU A 210 41.98 26.14 14.70
N GLU A 211 42.51 25.53 15.76
CA GLU A 211 43.60 24.55 15.77
C GLU A 211 43.29 23.25 14.99
N GLN A 212 42.01 22.96 14.72
CA GLN A 212 41.61 21.71 14.05
C GLN A 212 41.71 21.78 12.51
N PHE A 213 42.04 22.96 11.95
CA PHE A 213 42.11 23.18 10.49
C PHE A 213 43.52 23.43 9.95
N GLU A 214 44.57 23.25 10.75
CA GLU A 214 45.95 23.35 10.24
C GLU A 214 46.31 22.10 9.41
N TYR A 215 45.89 22.10 8.15
CA TYR A 215 46.30 21.13 7.14
C TYR A 215 47.66 21.54 6.55
N ASN A 216 48.75 21.22 7.26
CA ASN A 216 50.11 21.46 6.76
C ASN A 216 50.86 20.21 6.26
N ASP A 217 50.27 19.02 6.27
CA ASP A 217 50.96 17.84 5.72
C ASP A 217 50.05 16.72 5.22
N ILE A 218 49.45 16.91 4.04
CA ILE A 218 48.82 15.83 3.27
C ILE A 218 49.52 15.63 1.92
N GLY A 219 50.84 15.40 1.97
CA GLY A 219 51.56 14.78 0.87
C GLY A 219 51.24 13.29 0.78
N TYR A 220 50.41 12.89 -0.19
CA TYR A 220 50.12 11.48 -0.47
C TYR A 220 51.38 10.78 -1.01
N GLN A 221 52.18 10.17 -0.14
CA GLN A 221 53.30 9.32 -0.55
C GLN A 221 52.77 7.94 -0.96
N GLY A 222 52.51 7.80 -2.26
CA GLY A 222 52.14 6.52 -2.87
C GLY A 222 53.29 5.51 -2.81
N ALA A 223 52.95 4.24 -2.56
CA ALA A 223 53.86 3.10 -2.48
C ALA A 223 54.41 2.66 -3.85
N ALA A 224 55.11 3.54 -4.56
CA ALA A 224 55.84 3.22 -5.78
C ALA A 224 57.10 4.12 -5.87
N GLY A 225 58.16 3.73 -5.18
CA GLY A 225 59.39 4.53 -5.14
C GLY A 225 60.61 3.86 -4.51
N GLN A 226 60.72 2.53 -4.57
CA GLN A 226 62.00 1.85 -4.31
C GLN A 226 62.60 1.41 -5.63
N VAL A 227 63.42 2.27 -6.23
CA VAL A 227 64.48 1.84 -7.15
C VAL A 227 65.76 2.50 -6.65
N GLY A 228 66.57 1.72 -5.93
CA GLY A 228 67.84 2.16 -5.39
C GLY A 228 68.79 2.58 -6.50
N ARG A 229 69.34 3.79 -6.40
CA ARG A 229 70.44 4.25 -7.25
C ARG A 229 71.75 3.98 -6.49
N SER A 230 72.47 2.97 -6.97
CA SER A 230 73.83 2.61 -6.55
C SER A 230 74.74 3.85 -6.60
N ARG A 231 75.47 4.14 -5.52
CA ARG A 231 76.62 5.04 -5.56
C ARG A 231 77.88 4.24 -5.91
N ILE A 232 78.71 4.92 -6.69
CA ILE A 232 80.10 4.64 -7.05
C ILE A 232 80.91 4.27 -5.80
#